data_AF-A0A9D0YX80-F1
#
_entry.id   AF-A0A9D0YX80-F1
#
_cell.length_a   1.000
_cell.length_b   1.000
_cell.length_c   1.000
_cell.angle_alpha   90.00
_cell.angle_beta   90.00
_cell.angle_gamma   90.00
#
_symmetry.space_group_name_H-M   'P 1'
#
loop_
_entity.id
_entity.type
_entity.pdbx_description
1 polymer ?
#
loop_
_entity_poly.entity_id
_entity_poly.type
_entity_poly.pdbx_seq_one_letter_code
_entity_poly.pdbx_strand_id
1 'polypeptide(L)'
;MHRADEGGGQILLCVAGRGWYQAWGERAQPLAPGDVVNIPAGVKHWHGAAQDSWFSHLAVEVPGKNACSEWLEPVSDRQYPPQ
;
A
#
# COMPACT_ATOMS: atom_id res chain seq x y z
N MET A 1 0.42 -1.31 8.57
CA MET A 1 1.66 -0.50 8.64
C MET A 1 2.82 -1.44 8.90
N HIS A 2 3.96 -1.23 8.26
CA HIS A 2 5.14 -2.06 8.46
C HIS A 2 6.02 -1.43 9.54
N ARG A 3 6.23 -2.14 10.65
CA ARG A 3 7.12 -1.73 11.75
C ARG A 3 8.50 -2.33 11.52
N ALA A 4 9.54 -1.60 11.88
CA ALA A 4 10.90 -2.08 12.01
C ALA A 4 11.69 -1.06 12.86
N ASP A 5 12.70 -1.53 13.59
CA ASP A 5 13.60 -0.64 14.36
C ASP A 5 14.64 0.03 13.45
N GLU A 6 15.10 -0.72 12.43
CA GLU A 6 16.09 -0.31 11.44
C GLU A 6 15.73 -0.94 10.09
N GLY A 7 15.77 -0.17 8.99
CA GLY A 7 15.36 -0.64 7.66
C GLY A 7 13.86 -0.91 7.55
N GLY A 8 13.49 -1.99 6.85
CA GLY A 8 12.09 -2.43 6.71
C GLY A 8 11.24 -1.62 5.74
N GLY A 9 9.95 -1.93 5.71
CA GLY A 9 8.98 -1.35 4.79
C GLY A 9 8.50 -2.36 3.75
N GLN A 10 7.81 -1.87 2.72
CA GLN A 10 7.23 -2.71 1.67
C GLN A 10 7.41 -2.06 0.30
N ILE A 11 7.64 -2.90 -0.70
CA ILE A 11 7.62 -2.50 -2.10
C ILE A 11 6.44 -3.18 -2.79
N LEU A 12 5.66 -2.40 -3.55
CA LEU A 12 4.63 -2.90 -4.44
C LEU A 12 5.13 -2.87 -5.88
N LEU A 13 4.97 -3.97 -6.61
CA LEU A 13 5.20 -4.03 -8.05
C LEU A 13 3.86 -4.34 -8.73
N CYS A 14 3.27 -3.34 -9.38
CA CYS A 14 1.93 -3.46 -9.97
C CYS A 14 2.01 -4.24 -11.28
N VAL A 15 1.27 -5.35 -11.40
CA VAL A 15 1.39 -6.26 -12.56
C VAL A 15 0.16 -6.27 -13.45
N ALA A 16 -1.03 -5.96 -12.93
CA ALA A 16 -2.25 -5.94 -13.73
C ALA A 16 -3.41 -5.17 -13.07
N GLY A 17 -4.36 -4.71 -13.87
CA GLY A 17 -5.56 -4.02 -13.39
C GLY A 17 -5.34 -2.56 -12.97
N ARG A 18 -6.30 -1.96 -12.27
CA ARG A 18 -6.21 -0.59 -11.73
C ARG A 18 -6.44 -0.60 -10.23
N GLY A 19 -5.59 0.11 -9.51
CA GLY A 19 -5.64 0.20 -8.06
C GLY A 19 -5.41 1.60 -7.51
N TRP A 20 -5.32 1.66 -6.20
CA TRP A 20 -4.99 2.85 -5.44
C TRP A 20 -3.96 2.51 -4.37
N TYR A 21 -3.07 3.45 -4.09
CA TYR A 21 -2.25 3.50 -2.88
C TYR A 21 -2.50 4.82 -2.17
N GLN A 22 -2.54 4.79 -0.84
CA GLN A 22 -2.58 6.01 -0.05
C GLN A 22 -1.77 5.85 1.22
N ALA A 23 -0.80 6.76 1.42
CA ALA A 23 -0.28 7.07 2.75
C ALA A 23 -1.34 7.83 3.54
N TRP A 24 -1.56 7.46 4.79
CA TRP A 24 -2.69 7.94 5.57
C TRP A 24 -2.69 9.46 5.71
N GLY A 25 -3.82 10.09 5.37
CA GLY A 25 -3.97 11.55 5.40
C GLY A 25 -3.44 12.27 4.14
N GLU A 26 -2.74 11.58 3.25
CA GLU A 26 -2.32 12.12 1.96
C GLU A 26 -3.35 11.88 0.86
N ARG A 27 -3.11 12.45 -0.32
CA ARG A 27 -3.93 12.19 -1.50
C ARG A 27 -3.69 10.76 -2.00
N ALA A 28 -4.76 10.03 -2.28
CA ALA A 28 -4.67 8.72 -2.92
C ALA A 28 -4.06 8.83 -4.33
N GLN A 29 -3.18 7.88 -4.65
CA GLN A 29 -2.42 7.81 -5.90
C GLN A 29 -2.93 6.61 -6.72
N PRO A 30 -3.27 6.80 -8.01
CA PRO A 30 -3.69 5.71 -8.86
C PRO A 30 -2.51 4.78 -9.16
N LEU A 31 -2.81 3.48 -9.31
CA LEU A 31 -1.85 2.44 -9.65
C LEU A 31 -2.26 1.73 -10.94
N ALA A 32 -1.27 1.51 -11.81
CA ALA A 32 -1.38 0.80 -13.08
C ALA A 32 -0.22 -0.18 -13.27
N PRO A 33 -0.31 -1.13 -14.22
CA PRO A 33 0.76 -2.09 -14.48
C PRO A 33 2.07 -1.39 -14.85
N GLY A 34 3.16 -1.77 -14.18
CA GLY A 34 4.47 -1.13 -14.32
C GLY A 34 4.80 -0.13 -13.22
N ASP A 35 3.81 0.32 -12.43
CA ASP A 35 4.06 1.21 -11.30
C ASP A 35 4.76 0.48 -10.14
N VAL A 36 5.64 1.22 -9.47
CA VAL A 36 6.36 0.76 -8.28
C VAL A 36 6.09 1.72 -7.13
N VAL A 37 5.66 1.18 -5.99
CA VAL A 37 5.48 1.97 -4.76
C VAL A 37 6.49 1.51 -3.73
N ASN A 38 7.32 2.42 -3.25
CA ASN A 38 8.16 2.20 -2.08
C ASN A 38 7.47 2.78 -0.85
N ILE A 39 7.22 1.95 0.15
CA ILE A 39 6.51 2.29 1.37
C ILE A 39 7.45 2.10 2.56
N PRO A 40 8.05 3.18 3.09
CA PRO A 40 8.95 3.10 4.24
C PRO A 40 8.28 2.48 5.48
N ALA A 41 9.08 1.88 6.36
CA ALA A 41 8.63 1.46 7.67
C ALA A 41 8.04 2.66 8.46
N GLY A 42 7.02 2.40 9.27
CA GLY A 42 6.31 3.41 10.07
C GLY A 42 5.24 4.19 9.29
N VAL A 43 5.11 4.02 7.98
CA VAL A 43 4.05 4.67 7.19
C VAL A 43 2.75 3.87 7.34
N LYS A 44 1.74 4.49 7.96
CA LYS A 44 0.36 4.01 7.89
C LYS A 44 -0.16 4.21 6.47
N HIS A 45 -0.62 3.14 5.84
CA HIS A 45 -1.07 3.17 4.45
C HIS A 45 -2.11 2.08 4.19
N TRP A 46 -2.76 2.18 3.04
CA TRP A 46 -3.50 1.09 2.41
C TRP A 46 -3.23 1.11 0.91
N HIS A 47 -3.48 -0.03 0.28
CA HIS A 47 -3.52 -0.20 -1.17
C HIS A 47 -4.59 -1.23 -1.51
N GLY A 48 -5.13 -1.16 -2.72
CA GLY A 48 -6.21 -2.04 -3.15
C GLY A 48 -6.67 -1.73 -4.56
N ALA A 49 -7.67 -2.47 -5.03
CA ALA A 49 -8.24 -2.25 -6.35
C ALA A 49 -8.95 -0.90 -6.47
N ALA A 50 -9.25 -0.47 -7.69
CA ALA A 50 -10.25 0.57 -7.94
C ALA A 50 -11.67 -0.02 -7.82
N GLN A 51 -12.68 0.83 -7.59
CA GLN A 51 -14.07 0.36 -7.39
C GLN A 51 -14.63 -0.40 -8.60
N ASP A 52 -14.16 -0.09 -9.81
CA ASP A 52 -14.65 -0.62 -11.09
C ASP A 52 -13.63 -1.57 -11.78
N SER A 53 -12.59 -1.98 -11.07
CA SER A 53 -11.51 -2.80 -11.65
C SER A 53 -11.01 -3.83 -10.64
N TRP A 54 -10.47 -4.92 -11.15
CA TRP A 54 -9.60 -5.77 -10.34
C TRP A 54 -8.19 -5.19 -10.33
N PHE A 55 -7.35 -5.63 -9.40
CA PHE A 55 -5.96 -5.21 -9.29
C PHE A 55 -5.09 -6.35 -8.79
N SER A 56 -3.89 -6.48 -9.36
CA SER A 56 -2.90 -7.46 -8.93
C SER A 56 -1.52 -6.81 -8.89
N HIS A 57 -0.80 -7.09 -7.81
CA HIS A 57 0.56 -6.64 -7.60
C HIS A 57 1.34 -7.68 -6.80
N LEU A 58 2.66 -7.63 -6.90
CA LEU A 58 3.55 -8.30 -5.96
C LEU A 58 3.75 -7.38 -4.76
N ALA A 59 3.72 -7.94 -3.56
CA ALA A 59 4.09 -7.25 -2.33
C ALA A 59 5.38 -7.88 -1.80
N VAL A 60 6.43 -7.07 -1.66
CA VAL A 60 7.73 -7.51 -1.18
C VAL A 60 8.02 -6.78 0.12
N GLU A 61 8.12 -7.53 1.22
CA GLU A 61 8.60 -7.02 2.50
C GLU A 61 10.10 -6.77 2.41
N VAL A 62 10.52 -5.55 2.75
CA VAL A 62 11.94 -5.18 2.77
C VAL A 62 12.55 -5.69 4.08
N PRO A 63 13.75 -6.30 4.07
CA PRO A 63 14.40 -6.74 5.29
C PRO A 63 14.57 -5.59 6.30
N GLY A 64 14.20 -5.86 7.55
CA GLY A 64 14.32 -4.91 8.65
C GLY A 64 14.50 -5.63 9.99
N LYS A 65 15.08 -4.93 10.96
CA LYS A 65 15.28 -5.45 12.31
C LYS A 65 13.96 -5.42 13.08
N ASN A 66 13.60 -6.56 13.69
CA ASN A 66 12.34 -6.75 14.40
C ASN A 66 11.11 -6.38 13.55
N ALA A 67 11.17 -6.65 12.24
CA ALA A 67 10.13 -6.23 11.31
C ALA A 67 8.82 -7.01 11.51
N CYS A 68 7.69 -6.30 11.47
CA CYS A 68 6.36 -6.92 11.52
C CYS A 68 5.29 -6.03 10.87
N SER A 69 4.16 -6.63 10.50
CA SER A 69 2.98 -5.89 10.05
C SER A 69 2.05 -5.63 11.24
N GLU A 70 1.76 -4.36 11.50
CA GLU A 70 0.71 -3.93 12.42
C GLU A 70 -0.57 -3.63 11.63
N TRP A 71 -1.62 -4.39 11.93
CA TRP A 71 -2.96 -4.17 11.43
C TRP A 71 -3.68 -3.15 12.30
N LEU A 72 -4.30 -2.17 11.65
CA LEU A 72 -5.02 -1.07 12.29
C LEU A 72 -6.50 -1.16 11.94
N GLU A 73 -7.21 -0.03 11.95
CA GLU A 73 -8.61 0.00 11.55
C GLU A 73 -8.81 -0.24 10.05
N PRO A 74 -9.98 -0.77 9.64
CA PRO A 74 -10.36 -0.84 8.22
C PRO A 74 -10.44 0.54 7.58
N VAL A 75 -10.15 0.61 6.28
CA VAL A 75 -10.45 1.78 5.46
C VAL A 75 -11.97 1.89 5.34
N SER A 76 -12.55 3.01 5.75
CA SER A 76 -14.00 3.24 5.61
C SER A 76 -14.38 3.55 4.16
N ASP A 77 -15.64 3.29 3.79
CA ASP A 77 -16.18 3.64 2.46
C ASP A 77 -15.99 5.11 2.09
N ARG A 78 -15.97 6.01 3.08
CA ARG A 78 -15.73 7.45 2.87
C ARG A 78 -14.27 7.78 2.55
N GLN A 79 -13.34 6.98 3.05
CA GLN A 79 -11.90 7.16 2.79
C GLN A 79 -11.47 6.50 1.49
N TYR A 80 -12.20 5.46 1.08
CA TYR A 80 -11.96 4.77 -0.18
C TYR A 80 -12.39 5.68 -1.35
N PRO A 81 -11.48 6.00 -2.30
CA PRO A 81 -11.75 6.95 -3.36
C PRO A 81 -12.96 6.53 -4.21
N PRO A 82 -13.92 7.44 -4.46
CA PRO A 82 -14.83 7.30 -5.58
C PRO A 82 -14.06 7.45 -6.90
N GLN A 83 -14.68 7.02 -8.01
CA GLN A 83 -14.10 7.07 -9.36
C GLN A 83 -13.44 8.42 -9.71
#